data_AF-A0A9J7ICD2-F1
#
_entry.id   AF-A0A9J7ICD2-F1
#
_cell.length_a   1.000
_cell.length_b   1.000
_cell.length_c   1.000
_cell.angle_alpha   90.00
_cell.angle_beta   90.00
_cell.angle_gamma   90.00
#
_symmetry.space_group_name_H-M   'P 1'
#
loop_
_entity.id
_entity.type
_entity.pdbx_description
1 polymer ?
#
loop_
_entity_poly.entity_id
_entity_poly.type
_entity_poly.pdbx_seq_one_letter_code
_entity_poly.pdbx_strand_id
1 'polypeptide(L)'
;NSKRHVEDHNILGISPDLNKYVPKTKEDLLEWSFIARGLYSIEHSNPKHKIDSAMREGLEDVITEVMENINNYSRQRGRVIEFRELLYGYTRLNTLHGQDLILDLLLIYKKYRGKKMTVPVRRHLYVQRAFTGIFVKEFEEDFYNTTLQRSFFKNILNQGVEKLTNHFSLPGILPSSRTSGVGAKSRIVFVLPIAGRLATFKRFLDTYEQVAITEDKNCDLLVVIFGSQDEVHDHLELLKQLKSRNIYQQINYIQRQEEFSRGVALDTAARSSYIQDDNIILFIDVDMVFKLETLQRIRMNTIQGSQVYLPIVFSQYDPKRQHQEYISPEEITNESGYFRQFGFGICAIYKSDIMDESINGFDKDITGWGLEDVKFLEKIVKNGHQQNSFMVNTAEVSEDYNAKAAQLRRLSIFRAPDPSLVHIYHDISCDVNLEVAQYNMCLGTKANSLGSTKLMENLFFDNVDNLDFIKEFNRRKEMR
;
A
#
# COMPACT_ATOMS: atom_id res chain seq x y z
N ASN A 1 -12.21 4.27 -41.79
CA ASN A 1 -10.73 4.43 -41.82
C ASN A 1 -10.35 5.82 -41.35
N SER A 2 -10.01 5.96 -40.07
CA SER A 2 -9.13 6.99 -39.52
C SER A 2 -8.93 6.60 -38.06
N LYS A 3 -7.86 5.86 -37.79
CA LYS A 3 -7.39 5.61 -36.43
C LYS A 3 -6.75 6.92 -35.98
N ARG A 4 -7.48 7.73 -35.19
CA ARG A 4 -6.94 8.96 -34.59
C ARG A 4 -5.82 8.55 -33.63
N HIS A 5 -4.60 8.93 -33.97
CA HIS A 5 -3.41 8.62 -33.19
C HIS A 5 -3.20 9.70 -32.12
N VAL A 6 -2.51 9.39 -31.03
CA VAL A 6 -2.30 10.30 -29.88
C VAL A 6 -1.53 11.57 -30.30
N GLU A 7 -0.77 11.51 -31.38
CA GLU A 7 0.01 12.62 -31.93
C GLU A 7 -0.77 13.49 -32.93
N ASP A 8 -2.01 13.15 -33.24
CA ASP A 8 -2.83 13.86 -34.23
C ASP A 8 -3.27 15.22 -33.64
N HIS A 9 -2.74 16.32 -34.18
CA HIS A 9 -3.01 17.70 -33.74
C HIS A 9 -4.51 18.08 -33.78
N ASN A 10 -5.34 17.24 -34.39
CA ASN A 10 -6.80 17.35 -34.39
C ASN A 10 -7.46 17.00 -33.03
N ILE A 11 -6.72 16.44 -32.06
CA ILE A 11 -7.22 16.09 -30.72
C ILE A 11 -7.04 17.26 -29.73
N LEU A 12 -5.97 18.05 -29.88
CA LEU A 12 -5.64 19.17 -29.02
C LEU A 12 -6.37 20.44 -29.51
N GLY A 13 -7.21 21.04 -28.65
CA GLY A 13 -7.98 22.25 -28.98
C GLY A 13 -9.41 22.03 -29.48
N ILE A 14 -9.91 20.80 -29.47
CA ILE A 14 -11.35 20.52 -29.69
C ILE A 14 -12.15 21.19 -28.56
N SER A 15 -13.25 21.88 -28.90
CA SER A 15 -14.17 22.41 -27.90
C SER A 15 -14.57 21.32 -26.90
N PRO A 16 -14.64 21.62 -25.59
CA PRO A 16 -15.10 20.67 -24.59
C PRO A 16 -16.54 20.25 -24.92
N ASP A 17 -16.77 18.95 -24.99
CA ASP A 17 -18.06 18.32 -25.27
C ASP A 17 -18.14 17.04 -24.44
N LEU A 18 -19.28 16.82 -23.81
CA LEU A 18 -19.54 15.69 -22.93
C LEU A 18 -19.80 14.39 -23.71
N ASN A 19 -20.15 14.50 -24.99
CA ASN A 19 -20.58 13.38 -25.85
C ASN A 19 -19.51 12.89 -26.84
N LYS A 20 -18.22 13.15 -26.58
CA LYS A 20 -17.10 12.77 -27.47
C LYS A 20 -16.92 11.27 -27.63
N TYR A 21 -17.32 10.50 -26.64
CA TYR A 21 -17.21 9.04 -26.62
C TYR A 21 -18.59 8.40 -26.66
N VAL A 22 -18.79 7.53 -27.66
CA VAL A 22 -20.00 6.73 -27.80
C VAL A 22 -19.62 5.28 -27.51
N PRO A 23 -20.05 4.71 -26.37
CA PRO A 23 -19.76 3.32 -26.03
C PRO A 23 -20.40 2.38 -27.05
N LYS A 24 -19.69 1.31 -27.43
CA LYS A 24 -20.25 0.26 -28.30
C LYS A 24 -20.83 -0.89 -27.50
N THR A 25 -20.21 -1.20 -26.36
CA THR A 25 -20.68 -2.23 -25.42
C THR A 25 -20.97 -1.62 -24.04
N LYS A 26 -21.45 -2.45 -23.10
CA LYS A 26 -21.71 -2.00 -21.71
C LYS A 26 -20.40 -1.75 -20.96
N GLU A 27 -19.40 -2.58 -21.23
CA GLU A 27 -18.07 -2.53 -20.62
C GLU A 27 -17.27 -1.29 -21.06
N ASP A 28 -17.62 -0.76 -22.23
CA ASP A 28 -17.08 0.47 -22.80
C ASP A 28 -17.60 1.75 -22.10
N LEU A 29 -18.62 1.66 -21.24
CA LEU A 29 -19.25 2.82 -20.63
C LEU A 29 -18.28 3.55 -19.68
N LEU A 30 -17.96 4.80 -19.99
CA LEU A 30 -17.16 5.65 -19.12
C LEU A 30 -18.02 6.22 -17.99
N GLU A 31 -17.71 5.82 -16.75
CA GLU A 31 -18.43 6.24 -15.55
C GLU A 31 -18.04 7.64 -15.07
N TRP A 32 -19.02 8.37 -14.51
CA TRP A 32 -18.77 9.63 -13.83
C TRP A 32 -18.65 9.41 -12.32
N SER A 33 -17.51 9.76 -11.76
CA SER A 33 -17.29 9.77 -10.32
C SER A 33 -17.77 11.10 -9.72
N PHE A 34 -18.69 11.03 -8.76
CA PHE A 34 -19.20 12.21 -8.06
C PHE A 34 -18.21 12.69 -7.00
N ILE A 35 -17.88 13.97 -7.04
CA ILE A 35 -16.97 14.66 -6.12
C ILE A 35 -17.79 15.45 -5.12
N ALA A 36 -17.64 15.12 -3.84
CA ALA A 36 -18.21 15.88 -2.73
C ALA A 36 -17.27 15.85 -1.53
N ARG A 37 -17.64 16.52 -0.43
CA ARG A 37 -16.89 16.48 0.84
C ARG A 37 -16.66 15.04 1.36
N GLY A 38 -17.54 14.10 1.01
CA GLY A 38 -17.33 12.66 1.17
C GLY A 38 -17.60 11.96 -0.16
N LEU A 39 -16.65 11.15 -0.60
CA LEU A 39 -16.74 10.33 -1.81
C LEU A 39 -17.37 8.98 -1.47
N TYR A 40 -18.15 8.46 -2.40
CA TYR A 40 -18.66 7.12 -2.36
C TYR A 40 -18.17 6.39 -3.61
N SER A 41 -17.52 5.25 -3.42
CA SER A 41 -16.95 4.47 -4.51
C SER A 41 -17.23 2.99 -4.28
N ILE A 42 -17.52 2.29 -5.38
CA ILE A 42 -17.71 0.84 -5.40
C ILE A 42 -16.36 0.13 -5.55
N GLU A 43 -15.38 0.80 -6.17
CA GLU A 43 -14.06 0.23 -6.47
C GLU A 43 -13.08 0.34 -5.30
N HIS A 44 -13.35 1.24 -4.35
CA HIS A 44 -12.49 1.43 -3.18
C HIS A 44 -12.84 0.47 -2.05
N SER A 45 -11.82 -0.07 -1.39
CA SER A 45 -11.95 -0.90 -0.18
C SER A 45 -12.71 -0.20 0.95
N ASN A 46 -12.63 1.14 1.01
CA ASN A 46 -13.48 1.94 1.88
C ASN A 46 -14.55 2.65 1.03
N PRO A 47 -15.81 2.18 1.05
CA PRO A 47 -16.86 2.71 0.19
C PRO A 47 -17.26 4.15 0.51
N LYS A 48 -16.85 4.68 1.68
CA LYS A 48 -16.98 6.11 2.01
C LYS A 48 -15.62 6.67 2.41
N HIS A 49 -15.01 7.44 1.52
CA HIS A 49 -13.67 7.99 1.74
C HIS A 49 -13.62 9.50 1.49
N LYS A 50 -12.52 10.14 1.90
CA LYS A 50 -12.22 11.53 1.54
C LYS A 50 -11.57 11.57 0.15
N ILE A 51 -11.55 12.75 -0.46
CA ILE A 51 -10.78 12.99 -1.68
C ILE A 51 -9.31 12.69 -1.38
N ASP A 52 -8.69 11.84 -2.20
CA ASP A 52 -7.28 11.49 -2.09
C ASP A 52 -6.37 12.71 -2.36
N SER A 53 -5.15 12.71 -1.84
CA SER A 53 -4.23 13.85 -1.97
C SER A 53 -3.92 14.17 -3.44
N ALA A 54 -3.70 13.15 -4.28
CA ALA A 54 -3.37 13.36 -5.69
C ALA A 54 -4.54 14.00 -6.45
N MET A 55 -5.77 13.53 -6.18
CA MET A 55 -6.98 14.10 -6.77
C MET A 55 -7.23 15.53 -6.28
N ARG A 56 -7.00 15.77 -4.99
CA ARG A 56 -7.14 17.10 -4.39
C ARG A 56 -6.16 18.10 -5.01
N GLU A 57 -4.89 17.74 -5.11
CA GLU A 57 -3.85 18.59 -5.73
C GLU A 57 -4.22 18.89 -7.19
N GLY A 58 -4.61 17.86 -7.96
CA GLY A 58 -5.05 18.05 -9.34
C GLY A 58 -6.29 18.96 -9.49
N LEU A 59 -7.23 18.92 -8.55
CA LEU A 59 -8.39 19.84 -8.54
C LEU A 59 -7.99 21.26 -8.14
N GLU A 60 -7.09 21.43 -7.18
CA GLU A 60 -6.57 22.74 -6.76
C GLU A 60 -5.82 23.43 -7.91
N ASP A 61 -5.01 22.69 -8.68
CA ASP A 61 -4.33 23.18 -9.87
C ASP A 61 -5.32 23.66 -10.94
N VAL A 62 -6.31 22.82 -11.27
CA VAL A 62 -7.35 23.15 -12.27
C VAL A 62 -8.14 24.38 -11.86
N ILE A 63 -8.56 24.46 -10.59
CA ILE A 63 -9.29 25.63 -10.08
C ILE A 63 -8.41 26.87 -10.15
N THR A 64 -7.13 26.78 -9.78
CA THR A 64 -6.20 27.91 -9.82
C THR A 64 -6.03 28.45 -11.24
N GLU A 65 -5.76 27.58 -12.21
CA GLU A 65 -5.59 27.97 -13.61
C GLU A 65 -6.86 28.60 -14.19
N VAL A 66 -8.04 28.03 -13.90
CA VAL A 66 -9.32 28.60 -14.33
C VAL A 66 -9.54 29.97 -13.72
N MET A 67 -9.27 30.13 -12.43
CA MET A 67 -9.45 31.39 -11.72
C MET A 67 -8.50 32.47 -12.22
N GLU A 68 -7.27 32.13 -12.59
CA GLU A 68 -6.33 33.03 -13.25
C GLU A 68 -6.88 33.48 -14.60
N ASN A 69 -7.32 32.54 -15.44
CA ASN A 69 -7.91 32.84 -16.74
C ASN A 69 -9.15 33.76 -16.65
N ILE A 70 -10.06 33.48 -15.70
CA ILE A 70 -11.24 34.33 -15.44
C ILE A 70 -10.81 35.72 -14.96
N ASN A 71 -9.84 35.79 -14.05
CA ASN A 71 -9.39 37.05 -13.46
C ASN A 71 -8.58 37.92 -14.43
N ASN A 72 -7.89 37.32 -15.42
CA ASN A 72 -7.18 38.08 -16.46
C ASN A 72 -8.11 39.09 -17.16
N TYR A 73 -9.33 38.68 -17.53
CA TYR A 73 -10.35 39.57 -18.11
C TYR A 73 -11.09 40.42 -17.08
N SER A 74 -11.27 39.91 -15.85
CA SER A 74 -12.00 40.61 -14.79
C SER A 74 -11.23 41.83 -14.26
N ARG A 75 -9.91 41.68 -14.06
CA ARG A 75 -9.00 42.72 -13.53
C ARG A 75 -8.92 43.93 -14.45
N GLN A 76 -8.88 43.71 -15.77
CA GLN A 76 -8.93 44.79 -16.78
C GLN A 76 -10.17 45.70 -16.61
N ARG A 77 -11.26 45.16 -16.05
CA ARG A 77 -12.52 45.87 -15.83
C ARG A 77 -12.68 46.39 -14.40
N GLY A 78 -11.64 46.33 -13.56
CA GLY A 78 -11.65 46.81 -12.17
C GLY A 78 -12.42 45.90 -11.21
N ARG A 79 -12.38 44.59 -11.46
CA ARG A 79 -13.13 43.56 -10.74
C ARG A 79 -12.21 42.37 -10.43
N VAL A 80 -12.52 41.65 -9.36
CA VAL A 80 -11.82 40.43 -8.96
C VAL A 80 -12.85 39.38 -8.60
N ILE A 81 -12.62 38.15 -9.02
CA ILE A 81 -13.42 36.99 -8.68
C ILE A 81 -12.54 36.08 -7.84
N GLU A 82 -12.98 35.78 -6.63
CA GLU A 82 -12.26 34.90 -5.70
C GLU A 82 -12.98 33.56 -5.61
N PHE A 83 -12.22 32.47 -5.51
CA PHE A 83 -12.77 31.15 -5.22
C PHE A 83 -13.09 31.05 -3.72
N ARG A 84 -14.25 30.49 -3.37
CA ARG A 84 -14.65 30.27 -1.98
C ARG A 84 -14.71 28.80 -1.63
N GLU A 85 -15.44 28.01 -2.41
CA GLU A 85 -15.63 26.58 -2.15
C GLU A 85 -16.08 25.84 -3.42
N LEU A 86 -15.67 24.58 -3.55
CA LEU A 86 -16.25 23.61 -4.50
C LEU A 86 -17.43 22.92 -3.80
N LEU A 87 -18.65 23.14 -4.30
CA LEU A 87 -19.86 22.57 -3.70
C LEU A 87 -19.95 21.06 -4.00
N TYR A 88 -19.80 20.71 -5.26
CA TYR A 88 -19.64 19.35 -5.75
C TYR A 88 -19.03 19.39 -7.15
N GLY A 89 -18.62 18.22 -7.63
CA GLY A 89 -18.23 18.06 -9.02
C GLY A 89 -18.50 16.66 -9.53
N TYR A 90 -18.22 16.45 -10.80
CA TYR A 90 -18.16 15.14 -11.44
C TYR A 90 -16.84 15.06 -12.19
N THR A 91 -16.18 13.92 -12.12
CA THR A 91 -15.02 13.65 -12.95
C THR A 91 -15.22 12.35 -13.72
N ARG A 92 -14.69 12.33 -14.94
CA ARG A 92 -14.65 11.14 -15.77
C ARG A 92 -13.29 11.12 -16.47
N LEU A 93 -12.66 9.96 -16.48
CA LEU A 93 -11.41 9.76 -17.20
C LEU A 93 -11.70 9.17 -18.58
N ASN A 94 -11.21 9.83 -19.62
CA ASN A 94 -11.24 9.33 -20.98
C ASN A 94 -9.81 9.07 -21.44
N THR A 95 -9.48 7.82 -21.73
CA THR A 95 -8.11 7.40 -22.10
C THR A 95 -7.54 8.12 -23.33
N LEU A 96 -8.41 8.57 -24.26
CA LEU A 96 -7.98 9.28 -25.46
C LEU A 96 -7.93 10.79 -25.28
N HIS A 97 -8.85 11.37 -24.49
CA HIS A 97 -9.06 12.81 -24.41
C HIS A 97 -8.58 13.45 -23.11
N GLY A 98 -8.23 12.67 -22.10
CA GLY A 98 -7.84 13.16 -20.78
C GLY A 98 -8.99 13.14 -19.78
N GLN A 99 -8.95 14.08 -18.84
CA GLN A 99 -9.90 14.17 -17.74
C GLN A 99 -10.98 15.21 -18.04
N ASP A 100 -12.24 14.80 -17.94
CA ASP A 100 -13.39 15.68 -17.97
C ASP A 100 -13.82 16.02 -16.53
N LEU A 101 -14.14 17.30 -16.30
CA LEU A 101 -14.54 17.83 -15.00
C LEU A 101 -15.78 18.72 -15.16
N ILE A 102 -16.80 18.46 -14.35
CA ILE A 102 -17.96 19.33 -14.16
C ILE A 102 -17.89 19.82 -12.73
N LEU A 103 -17.64 21.11 -12.52
CA LEU A 103 -17.44 21.68 -11.19
C LEU A 103 -18.53 22.70 -10.88
N ASP A 104 -19.15 22.59 -9.71
CA ASP A 104 -20.05 23.60 -9.17
C ASP A 104 -19.32 24.44 -8.11
N LEU A 105 -18.91 25.64 -8.51
CA LEU A 105 -18.07 26.51 -7.72
C LEU A 105 -18.90 27.63 -7.08
N LEU A 106 -18.63 27.87 -5.80
CA LEU A 106 -19.03 29.09 -5.11
C LEU A 106 -17.88 30.10 -5.19
N LEU A 107 -18.14 31.23 -5.83
CA LEU A 107 -17.19 32.32 -6.07
C LEU A 107 -17.65 33.59 -5.36
N ILE A 108 -16.73 34.52 -5.10
CA ILE A 108 -17.01 35.86 -4.57
C ILE A 108 -16.62 36.87 -5.63
N TYR A 109 -17.60 37.56 -6.18
CA TYR A 109 -17.38 38.67 -7.10
C TYR A 109 -17.21 39.97 -6.34
N LYS A 110 -16.05 40.61 -6.49
CA LYS A 110 -15.71 41.91 -5.90
C LYS A 110 -15.50 42.95 -6.98
N LYS A 111 -16.30 44.02 -6.95
CA LYS A 111 -16.17 45.19 -7.81
C LYS A 111 -15.53 46.32 -7.03
N TYR A 112 -14.40 46.82 -7.52
CA TYR A 112 -13.65 47.91 -6.88
C TYR A 112 -13.82 49.25 -7.59
N ARG A 113 -14.11 49.23 -8.91
CA ARG A 113 -14.33 50.44 -9.70
C ARG A 113 -15.78 50.95 -9.55
N GLY A 114 -15.95 52.19 -9.11
CA GLY A 114 -17.26 52.80 -8.86
C GLY A 114 -17.83 52.42 -7.49
N LYS A 115 -19.15 52.20 -7.38
CA LYS A 115 -19.76 51.71 -6.14
C LYS A 115 -19.22 50.30 -5.82
N LYS A 116 -18.50 50.19 -4.70
CA LYS A 116 -17.96 48.91 -4.21
C LYS A 116 -19.09 47.92 -3.97
N MET A 117 -18.90 46.70 -4.43
CA MET A 117 -19.92 45.65 -4.32
C MET A 117 -19.24 44.29 -4.19
N THR A 118 -19.75 43.47 -3.26
CA THR A 118 -19.30 42.09 -3.04
C THR A 118 -20.52 41.19 -3.11
N VAL A 119 -20.53 40.23 -4.02
CA VAL A 119 -21.67 39.33 -4.24
C VAL A 119 -21.16 37.89 -4.38
N PRO A 120 -21.71 36.92 -3.62
CA PRO A 120 -21.45 35.51 -3.88
C PRO A 120 -22.12 35.09 -5.19
N VAL A 121 -21.38 34.37 -6.04
CA VAL A 121 -21.86 33.89 -7.34
C VAL A 121 -21.58 32.40 -7.42
N ARG A 122 -22.61 31.61 -7.71
CA ARG A 122 -22.48 30.18 -8.01
C ARG A 122 -22.32 29.99 -9.51
N ARG A 123 -21.36 29.17 -9.95
CA ARG A 123 -21.11 28.89 -11.37
C ARG A 123 -20.78 27.42 -11.59
N HIS A 124 -21.44 26.86 -12.61
CA HIS A 124 -21.06 25.58 -13.21
C HIS A 124 -19.97 25.80 -14.24
N LEU A 125 -18.91 25.01 -14.11
CA LEU A 125 -17.75 25.04 -14.96
C LEU A 125 -17.55 23.67 -15.59
N TYR A 126 -17.32 23.66 -16.90
CA TYR A 126 -16.96 22.47 -17.66
C TYR A 126 -15.50 22.62 -18.06
N VAL A 127 -14.63 21.77 -17.53
CA VAL A 127 -13.20 21.77 -17.81
C VAL A 127 -12.83 20.45 -18.44
N GLN A 128 -11.98 20.52 -19.46
CA GLN A 128 -11.31 19.36 -20.01
C GLN A 128 -9.82 19.56 -19.86
N ARG A 129 -9.17 18.64 -19.14
CA ARG A 129 -7.72 18.57 -19.00
C ARG A 129 -7.22 17.47 -19.92
N ALA A 130 -6.64 17.85 -21.05
CA ALA A 130 -6.01 16.91 -21.95
C ALA A 130 -4.82 16.22 -21.25
N PHE A 131 -4.58 14.95 -21.60
CA PHE A 131 -3.28 14.36 -21.28
C PHE A 131 -2.21 15.14 -22.02
N THR A 132 -1.24 15.62 -21.26
CA THR A 132 -0.04 16.15 -21.87
C THR A 132 0.78 15.01 -22.47
N GLY A 133 1.75 15.33 -23.32
CA GLY A 133 2.79 14.37 -23.67
C GLY A 133 3.41 13.77 -22.42
N ILE A 134 3.97 12.56 -22.53
CA ILE A 134 4.79 11.99 -21.46
C ILE A 134 5.97 12.94 -21.28
N PHE A 135 5.93 13.71 -20.20
CA PHE A 135 7.05 14.53 -19.80
C PHE A 135 7.84 13.75 -18.77
N VAL A 136 8.96 13.19 -19.22
CA VAL A 136 10.03 12.80 -18.30
C VAL A 136 10.66 14.10 -17.85
N LYS A 137 10.22 14.59 -16.70
CA LYS A 137 10.96 15.64 -16.01
C LYS A 137 12.16 14.94 -15.37
N GLU A 138 13.29 14.96 -16.07
CA GLU A 138 14.58 14.79 -15.39
C GLU A 138 14.71 15.99 -14.47
N PHE A 139 14.44 15.74 -13.21
CA PHE A 139 14.81 16.66 -12.16
C PHE A 139 16.33 16.59 -12.09
N GLU A 140 17.04 17.52 -12.73
CA GLU A 140 18.36 17.88 -12.21
C GLU A 140 18.10 18.29 -10.75
N GLU A 141 18.55 17.45 -9.81
CA GLU A 141 18.35 17.63 -8.37
C GLU A 141 18.70 19.05 -7.93
N ASP A 142 19.63 19.70 -8.63
CA ASP A 142 20.09 21.07 -8.42
C ASP A 142 19.02 22.17 -8.65
N PHE A 143 18.07 22.01 -9.60
CA PHE A 143 17.09 23.06 -9.92
C PHE A 143 15.91 23.11 -8.94
N TYR A 144 15.46 21.95 -8.45
CA TYR A 144 14.47 21.88 -7.36
C TYR A 144 15.05 22.39 -6.05
N ASN A 145 16.30 22.01 -5.75
CA ASN A 145 17.04 22.55 -4.63
C ASN A 145 17.11 24.08 -4.71
N THR A 146 17.48 24.67 -5.84
CA THR A 146 17.67 26.13 -5.94
C THR A 146 16.37 26.94 -5.86
N THR A 147 15.25 26.43 -6.40
CA THR A 147 14.00 27.21 -6.52
C THR A 147 13.09 27.08 -5.30
N LEU A 148 13.01 25.89 -4.69
CA LEU A 148 12.39 25.72 -3.37
C LEU A 148 13.25 26.38 -2.29
N GLN A 149 14.59 26.29 -2.37
CA GLN A 149 15.45 27.09 -1.49
C GLN A 149 15.18 28.58 -1.68
N ARG A 150 15.06 29.15 -2.88
CA ARG A 150 14.77 30.59 -3.01
C ARG A 150 13.41 31.03 -2.45
N SER A 151 12.36 30.22 -2.58
CA SER A 151 11.02 30.57 -2.08
C SER A 151 10.91 30.38 -0.55
N PHE A 152 11.51 29.32 -0.01
CA PHE A 152 11.56 29.07 1.44
C PHE A 152 12.60 29.95 2.16
N PHE A 153 13.76 30.24 1.56
CA PHE A 153 14.79 31.09 2.17
C PHE A 153 14.41 32.57 2.20
N LYS A 154 13.50 33.07 1.35
CA LYS A 154 13.08 34.47 1.46
C LYS A 154 12.26 34.75 2.72
N ASN A 155 11.65 33.71 3.31
CA ASN A 155 10.95 33.79 4.60
C ASN A 155 11.80 33.30 5.79
N ILE A 156 12.92 32.61 5.55
CA ILE A 156 13.80 32.03 6.58
C ILE A 156 15.14 32.78 6.70
N LEU A 157 15.39 33.83 5.90
CA LEU A 157 16.62 34.62 5.98
C LEU A 157 16.78 35.48 7.24
N ASN A 158 15.87 35.38 8.22
CA ASN A 158 15.95 36.12 9.47
C ASN A 158 16.57 35.38 10.65
N GLN A 159 16.99 34.11 10.53
CA GLN A 159 17.76 33.46 11.59
C GLN A 159 18.47 32.18 11.15
N GLY A 160 19.81 32.21 11.21
CA GLY A 160 20.66 31.08 11.62
C GLY A 160 20.73 29.86 10.70
N VAL A 161 21.75 29.85 9.84
CA VAL A 161 22.18 28.67 9.08
C VAL A 161 23.05 27.77 9.96
N GLU A 162 22.70 26.49 10.06
CA GLU A 162 23.59 25.32 9.90
C GLU A 162 22.83 24.03 10.29
N LYS A 163 23.00 22.94 9.51
CA LYS A 163 22.49 21.56 9.68
C LYS A 163 21.31 21.10 8.80
N LEU A 164 21.47 21.03 7.48
CA LEU A 164 20.50 20.31 6.61
C LEU A 164 21.12 19.54 5.43
N THR A 165 22.28 18.92 5.60
CA THR A 165 22.89 18.11 4.51
C THR A 165 22.59 16.60 4.54
N ASN A 166 21.85 16.07 5.53
CA ASN A 166 21.86 14.62 5.76
C ASN A 166 20.52 13.87 5.64
N HIS A 167 19.44 14.46 5.10
CA HIS A 167 18.10 13.85 5.23
C HIS A 167 17.23 13.76 3.98
N PHE A 168 17.83 13.56 2.80
CA PHE A 168 17.04 13.10 1.64
C PHE A 168 17.77 11.97 0.92
N SER A 169 17.33 10.74 1.16
CA SER A 169 17.64 9.57 0.34
C SER A 169 16.65 9.52 -0.82
N LEU A 170 17.09 9.85 -2.04
CA LEU A 170 16.33 9.65 -3.26
C LEU A 170 16.43 8.18 -3.71
N PRO A 171 15.32 7.53 -4.12
CA PRO A 171 15.39 6.21 -4.75
C PRO A 171 15.98 6.38 -6.14
N GLY A 172 17.26 6.02 -6.32
CA GLY A 172 17.96 6.08 -7.60
C GLY A 172 19.45 6.42 -7.50
N ILE A 173 19.92 6.98 -6.39
CA ILE A 173 21.34 7.22 -6.14
C ILE A 173 21.77 6.34 -4.97
N LEU A 174 22.52 5.29 -5.27
CA LEU A 174 23.31 4.54 -4.29
C LEU A 174 24.12 5.56 -3.47
N PRO A 175 24.03 5.58 -2.13
CA PRO A 175 25.09 6.18 -1.36
C PRO A 175 26.33 5.33 -1.63
N SER A 176 27.37 5.94 -2.20
CA SER A 176 28.70 5.38 -2.23
C SER A 176 29.25 5.33 -0.80
N SER A 177 28.62 4.53 0.07
CA SER A 177 29.26 4.03 1.29
C SER A 177 30.12 2.86 0.84
N ARG A 178 31.43 3.08 0.84
CA ARG A 178 32.51 2.07 0.84
C ARG A 178 32.16 0.79 0.08
N THR A 179 32.70 0.70 -1.12
CA THR A 179 32.85 -0.54 -1.89
C THR A 179 33.42 -1.68 -1.04
N SER A 180 32.53 -2.36 -0.33
CA SER A 180 32.73 -3.72 0.16
C SER A 180 32.16 -4.64 -0.93
N GLY A 181 32.99 -4.94 -1.92
CA GLY A 181 32.77 -6.05 -2.86
C GLY A 181 31.53 -5.96 -3.74
N VAL A 182 31.75 -5.63 -5.01
CA VAL A 182 30.96 -6.20 -6.10
C VAL A 182 31.01 -7.73 -5.94
N GLY A 183 29.95 -8.38 -5.45
CA GLY A 183 29.88 -9.85 -5.46
C GLY A 183 28.94 -10.58 -4.48
N ALA A 184 28.45 -9.98 -3.38
CA ALA A 184 27.63 -10.72 -2.41
C ALA A 184 26.17 -10.23 -2.41
N LYS A 185 25.25 -11.05 -2.93
CA LYS A 185 23.80 -10.84 -2.70
C LYS A 185 23.57 -10.79 -1.18
N SER A 186 22.75 -9.86 -0.67
CA SER A 186 22.31 -9.89 0.74
C SER A 186 21.53 -11.17 1.03
N ARG A 187 21.83 -11.83 2.14
CA ARG A 187 21.25 -13.13 2.48
C ARG A 187 19.87 -12.97 3.09
N ILE A 188 18.90 -13.75 2.62
CA ILE A 188 17.53 -13.76 3.16
C ILE A 188 17.38 -14.99 4.06
N VAL A 189 16.91 -14.83 5.29
CA VAL A 189 16.53 -15.94 6.16
C VAL A 189 15.01 -15.98 6.25
N PHE A 190 14.42 -17.04 5.74
CA PHE A 190 13.00 -17.33 5.88
C PHE A 190 12.74 -17.77 7.31
N VAL A 191 11.88 -17.03 8.01
CA VAL A 191 11.39 -17.37 9.33
C VAL A 191 9.97 -17.87 9.19
N LEU A 192 9.79 -19.18 9.41
CA LEU A 192 8.52 -19.87 9.24
C LEU A 192 8.02 -20.41 10.58
N PRO A 193 7.01 -19.79 11.21
CA PRO A 193 6.32 -20.37 12.35
C PRO A 193 5.31 -21.43 11.88
N ILE A 194 5.26 -22.59 12.55
CA ILE A 194 4.32 -23.65 12.18
C ILE A 194 3.87 -24.51 13.38
N ALA A 195 2.61 -24.92 13.35
CA ALA A 195 2.03 -25.99 14.17
C ALA A 195 1.15 -26.87 13.27
N GLY A 196 1.37 -28.19 13.29
CA GLY A 196 0.62 -29.13 12.43
C GLY A 196 0.79 -28.83 10.93
N ARG A 197 -0.27 -29.01 10.13
CA ARG A 197 -0.30 -28.71 8.68
C ARG A 197 0.80 -29.39 7.85
N LEU A 198 1.10 -30.67 8.11
CA LEU A 198 2.19 -31.42 7.45
C LEU A 198 2.13 -31.36 5.91
N ALA A 199 0.95 -31.51 5.31
CA ALA A 199 0.78 -31.47 3.86
C ALA A 199 1.14 -30.10 3.26
N THR A 200 0.69 -29.02 3.89
CA THR A 200 1.03 -27.65 3.47
C THR A 200 2.52 -27.37 3.65
N PHE A 201 3.10 -27.86 4.77
CA PHE A 201 4.52 -27.74 5.03
C PHE A 201 5.37 -28.41 3.96
N LYS A 202 5.00 -29.63 3.56
CA LYS A 202 5.68 -30.33 2.46
C LYS A 202 5.67 -29.49 1.17
N ARG A 203 4.51 -28.96 0.77
CA ARG A 203 4.39 -28.09 -0.41
C ARG A 203 5.26 -26.83 -0.30
N PHE A 204 5.31 -26.22 0.88
CA PHE A 204 6.18 -25.07 1.14
C PHE A 204 7.65 -25.45 0.97
N LEU A 205 8.09 -26.59 1.53
CA LEU A 205 9.47 -27.05 1.39
C LEU A 205 9.83 -27.35 -0.06
N ASP A 206 8.92 -27.94 -0.83
CA ASP A 206 9.12 -28.18 -2.27
C ASP A 206 9.29 -26.86 -3.03
N THR A 207 8.46 -25.85 -2.72
CA THR A 207 8.56 -24.50 -3.30
C THR A 207 9.88 -23.81 -2.90
N TYR A 208 10.28 -23.93 -1.63
CA TYR A 208 11.52 -23.38 -1.11
C TYR A 208 12.75 -24.04 -1.76
N GLU A 209 12.76 -25.37 -1.91
CA GLU A 209 13.84 -26.10 -2.57
C GLU A 209 14.00 -25.66 -4.03
N GLN A 210 12.89 -25.52 -4.75
CA GLN A 210 12.90 -25.07 -6.14
C GLN A 210 13.40 -23.63 -6.27
N VAL A 211 12.82 -22.69 -5.53
CA VAL A 211 13.08 -21.26 -5.76
C VAL A 211 14.28 -20.76 -4.95
N ALA A 212 14.31 -21.02 -3.65
CA ALA A 212 15.31 -20.44 -2.75
C ALA A 212 16.65 -21.16 -2.85
N ILE A 213 16.64 -22.50 -2.97
CA ILE A 213 17.87 -23.30 -3.06
C ILE A 213 18.36 -23.43 -4.50
N THR A 214 17.50 -23.81 -5.45
CA THR A 214 17.94 -24.12 -6.81
C THR A 214 18.18 -22.85 -7.64
N GLU A 215 17.24 -21.91 -7.63
CA GLU A 215 17.31 -20.69 -8.45
C GLU A 215 18.17 -19.59 -7.78
N ASP A 216 17.85 -19.18 -6.54
CA ASP A 216 18.50 -18.02 -5.92
C ASP A 216 19.86 -18.31 -5.25
N LYS A 217 19.94 -19.44 -4.52
CA LYS A 217 21.12 -19.97 -3.79
C LYS A 217 21.59 -19.13 -2.58
N ASN A 218 20.90 -18.05 -2.23
CA ASN A 218 21.32 -17.16 -1.14
C ASN A 218 20.20 -16.91 -0.11
N CYS A 219 19.54 -18.00 0.25
CA CYS A 219 18.41 -17.99 1.15
C CYS A 219 18.51 -19.11 2.19
N ASP A 220 18.35 -18.81 3.47
CA ASP A 220 18.28 -19.80 4.54
C ASP A 220 16.86 -20.02 5.03
N LEU A 221 16.66 -21.12 5.74
CA LEU A 221 15.38 -21.46 6.34
C LEU A 221 15.56 -21.71 7.83
N LEU A 222 14.78 -20.99 8.63
CA LEU A 222 14.62 -21.20 10.05
C LEU A 222 13.15 -21.48 10.35
N VAL A 223 12.85 -22.74 10.69
CA VAL A 223 11.49 -23.15 11.04
C VAL A 223 11.31 -23.17 12.55
N VAL A 224 10.32 -22.45 13.07
CA VAL A 224 9.93 -22.53 14.49
C VAL A 224 8.70 -23.42 14.60
N ILE A 225 8.88 -24.63 15.12
CA ILE A 225 7.86 -25.68 15.15
C ILE A 225 7.30 -25.81 16.56
N PHE A 226 5.98 -25.76 16.69
CA PHE A 226 5.25 -25.97 17.93
C PHE A 226 4.58 -27.34 17.92
N GLY A 227 4.71 -28.07 19.03
CA GLY A 227 4.08 -29.37 19.23
C GLY A 227 4.90 -30.30 20.12
N SER A 228 4.24 -31.37 20.58
CA SER A 228 4.89 -32.47 21.29
C SER A 228 5.90 -33.21 20.39
N GLN A 229 6.81 -33.99 20.98
CA GLN A 229 7.84 -34.69 20.20
C GLN A 229 7.27 -35.64 19.14
N ASP A 230 6.13 -36.28 19.45
CA ASP A 230 5.47 -37.21 18.54
C ASP A 230 4.78 -36.46 17.38
N GLU A 231 4.12 -35.33 17.66
CA GLU A 231 3.41 -34.54 16.65
C GLU A 231 4.36 -33.88 15.63
N VAL A 232 5.57 -33.51 16.05
CA VAL A 232 6.55 -32.86 15.16
C VAL A 232 7.46 -33.83 14.44
N HIS A 233 7.38 -35.14 14.74
CA HIS A 233 8.32 -36.13 14.21
C HIS A 233 8.40 -36.09 12.68
N ASP A 234 7.25 -36.13 12.01
CA ASP A 234 7.16 -36.12 10.55
C ASP A 234 7.71 -34.81 9.96
N HIS A 235 7.48 -33.66 10.60
CA HIS A 235 8.05 -32.37 10.16
C HIS A 235 9.56 -32.36 10.27
N LEU A 236 10.10 -32.93 11.36
CA LEU A 236 11.55 -33.04 11.55
C LEU A 236 12.18 -34.00 10.54
N GLU A 237 11.48 -35.08 10.16
CA GLU A 237 11.93 -35.97 9.09
C GLU A 237 12.00 -35.25 7.75
N LEU A 238 10.98 -34.47 7.37
CA LEU A 238 11.00 -33.68 6.13
C LEU A 238 12.17 -32.68 6.11
N LEU A 239 12.43 -32.01 7.24
CA LEU A 239 13.57 -31.10 7.35
C LEU A 239 14.92 -31.82 7.27
N LYS A 240 15.05 -33.00 7.89
CA LYS A 240 16.26 -33.84 7.78
C LYS A 240 16.48 -34.30 6.35
N GLN A 241 15.42 -34.72 5.65
CA GLN A 241 15.48 -35.12 4.25
C GLN A 241 15.93 -33.95 3.36
N LEU A 242 15.35 -32.76 3.53
CA LEU A 242 15.78 -31.56 2.80
C LEU A 242 17.24 -31.21 3.10
N LYS A 243 17.64 -31.20 4.38
CA LYS A 243 19.03 -30.92 4.80
C LYS A 243 20.02 -31.93 4.23
N SER A 244 19.65 -33.22 4.15
CA SER A 244 20.51 -34.26 3.59
C SER A 244 20.75 -34.09 2.08
N ARG A 245 19.75 -33.54 1.36
CA ARG A 245 19.84 -33.25 -0.08
C ARG A 245 20.61 -31.97 -0.36
N ASN A 246 20.60 -30.99 0.55
CA ASN A 246 21.19 -29.66 0.36
C ASN A 246 22.20 -29.30 1.47
N ILE A 247 23.35 -29.99 1.48
CA ILE A 247 24.37 -29.91 2.54
C ILE A 247 24.93 -28.48 2.74
N TYR A 248 24.99 -27.67 1.68
CA TYR A 248 25.57 -26.32 1.73
C TYR A 248 24.60 -25.22 2.20
N GLN A 249 23.31 -25.53 2.38
CA GLN A 249 22.29 -24.56 2.80
C GLN A 249 22.06 -24.63 4.31
N GLN A 250 21.85 -23.49 4.98
CA GLN A 250 21.51 -23.49 6.40
C GLN A 250 20.00 -23.67 6.55
N ILE A 251 19.61 -24.92 6.78
CA ILE A 251 18.25 -25.32 7.14
C ILE A 251 18.29 -25.69 8.62
N ASN A 252 17.68 -24.82 9.44
CA ASN A 252 17.65 -24.91 10.89
C ASN A 252 16.21 -24.91 11.39
N TYR A 253 16.01 -25.44 12.60
CA TYR A 253 14.72 -25.40 13.26
C TYR A 253 14.86 -25.16 14.75
N ILE A 254 13.81 -24.60 15.35
CA ILE A 254 13.65 -24.42 16.80
C ILE A 254 12.34 -25.09 17.20
N GLN A 255 12.40 -26.08 18.09
CA GLN A 255 11.22 -26.75 18.62
C GLN A 255 10.74 -26.08 19.90
N ARG A 256 9.42 -25.88 20.02
CA ARG A 256 8.75 -25.33 21.22
C ARG A 256 7.64 -26.31 21.61
N GLN A 257 7.59 -26.71 22.89
CA GLN A 257 6.58 -27.65 23.41
C GLN A 257 5.33 -26.94 23.98
N GLU A 258 5.18 -25.65 23.69
CA GLU A 258 4.08 -24.79 24.14
C GLU A 258 2.96 -24.76 23.09
N GLU A 259 1.80 -24.22 23.44
CA GLU A 259 0.77 -23.89 22.45
C GLU A 259 1.30 -22.89 21.42
N PHE A 260 0.77 -22.97 20.19
CA PHE A 260 1.21 -22.13 19.10
C PHE A 260 0.94 -20.64 19.39
N SER A 261 1.99 -19.83 19.33
CA SER A 261 1.90 -18.37 19.29
C SER A 261 2.79 -17.84 18.18
N ARG A 262 2.17 -17.16 17.20
CA ARG A 262 2.89 -16.62 16.03
C ARG A 262 3.89 -15.55 16.48
N GLY A 263 3.48 -14.57 17.28
CA GLY A 263 4.35 -13.49 17.76
C GLY A 263 5.57 -14.01 18.53
N VAL A 264 5.37 -14.99 19.41
CA VAL A 264 6.46 -15.62 20.18
C VAL A 264 7.43 -16.38 19.28
N ALA A 265 6.91 -17.07 18.26
CA ALA A 265 7.73 -17.77 17.27
C ALA A 265 8.64 -16.80 16.50
N LEU A 266 8.06 -15.71 16.00
CA LEU A 266 8.77 -14.70 15.20
C LEU A 266 9.87 -14.00 16.04
N ASP A 267 9.59 -13.63 17.29
CA ASP A 267 10.59 -13.04 18.18
C ASP A 267 11.73 -14.02 18.52
N THR A 268 11.37 -15.28 18.82
CA THR A 268 12.36 -16.33 19.15
C THR A 268 13.32 -16.55 17.98
N ALA A 269 12.78 -16.62 16.75
CA ALA A 269 13.59 -16.73 15.55
C ALA A 269 14.48 -15.49 15.34
N ALA A 270 13.92 -14.29 15.46
CA ALA A 270 14.65 -13.04 15.24
C ALA A 270 15.82 -12.86 16.22
N ARG A 271 15.67 -13.33 17.47
CA ARG A 271 16.74 -13.31 18.49
C ARG A 271 17.71 -14.49 18.40
N SER A 272 17.43 -15.50 17.60
CA SER A 272 18.26 -16.68 17.50
C SER A 272 19.66 -16.37 16.92
N SER A 273 20.63 -17.21 17.27
CA SER A 273 22.00 -17.15 16.72
C SER A 273 22.10 -17.64 15.26
N TYR A 274 21.03 -18.23 14.73
CA TYR A 274 20.97 -18.71 13.34
C TYR A 274 20.90 -17.58 12.32
N ILE A 275 20.56 -16.37 12.75
CA ILE A 275 20.43 -15.19 11.89
C ILE A 275 21.54 -14.21 12.27
N GLN A 276 22.27 -13.67 11.29
CA GLN A 276 23.28 -12.62 11.52
C GLN A 276 22.67 -11.22 11.36
N ASP A 277 23.30 -10.21 11.96
CA ASP A 277 22.76 -8.84 12.01
C ASP A 277 22.62 -8.19 10.62
N ASP A 278 23.45 -8.61 9.67
CA ASP A 278 23.46 -8.18 8.27
C ASP A 278 22.52 -9.02 7.37
N ASN A 279 21.74 -9.94 7.94
CA ASN A 279 20.78 -10.75 7.18
C ASN A 279 19.41 -10.08 7.14
N ILE A 280 18.72 -10.24 6.00
CA ILE A 280 17.31 -9.88 5.85
C ILE A 280 16.47 -11.03 6.42
N ILE A 281 15.67 -10.75 7.44
CA ILE A 281 14.66 -11.66 7.96
C ILE A 281 13.40 -11.49 7.11
N LEU A 282 12.93 -12.57 6.51
CA LEU A 282 11.63 -12.65 5.86
C LEU A 282 10.68 -13.47 6.72
N PHE A 283 9.73 -12.80 7.38
CA PHE A 283 8.64 -13.46 8.06
C PHE A 283 7.62 -13.94 7.03
N ILE A 284 7.36 -15.25 7.00
CA ILE A 284 6.48 -15.86 6.00
C ILE A 284 5.56 -16.92 6.62
N ASP A 285 4.39 -17.12 6.02
CA ASP A 285 3.46 -18.18 6.40
C ASP A 285 3.66 -19.44 5.53
N VAL A 286 3.24 -20.60 6.05
CA VAL A 286 3.37 -21.90 5.35
C VAL A 286 2.49 -21.99 4.10
N ASP A 287 1.42 -21.20 4.06
CA ASP A 287 0.44 -21.21 2.97
C ASP A 287 0.88 -20.36 1.75
N MET A 288 2.09 -19.81 1.78
CA MET A 288 2.64 -18.96 0.72
C MET A 288 3.31 -19.75 -0.41
N VAL A 289 3.16 -19.25 -1.63
CA VAL A 289 3.95 -19.60 -2.81
C VAL A 289 4.62 -18.34 -3.33
N PHE A 290 5.89 -18.46 -3.68
CA PHE A 290 6.71 -17.33 -4.12
C PHE A 290 7.59 -17.75 -5.31
N LYS A 291 8.04 -16.76 -6.09
CA LYS A 291 9.00 -16.96 -7.19
C LYS A 291 10.29 -16.17 -6.95
N LEU A 292 11.28 -16.35 -7.81
CA LEU A 292 12.58 -15.66 -7.72
C LEU A 292 12.42 -14.13 -7.67
N GLU A 293 11.45 -13.59 -8.40
CA GLU A 293 11.18 -12.15 -8.46
C GLU A 293 10.78 -11.59 -7.10
N THR A 294 10.05 -12.35 -6.27
CA THR A 294 9.71 -11.94 -4.90
C THR A 294 10.98 -11.76 -4.06
N LEU A 295 11.96 -12.67 -4.18
CA LEU A 295 13.22 -12.58 -3.44
C LEU A 295 14.08 -11.41 -3.91
N GLN A 296 14.04 -11.11 -5.21
CA GLN A 296 14.70 -9.93 -5.76
C GLN A 296 14.05 -8.64 -5.25
N ARG A 297 12.72 -8.53 -5.26
CA ARG A 297 11.99 -7.37 -4.72
C ARG A 297 12.25 -7.17 -3.24
N ILE A 298 12.34 -8.24 -2.46
CA ILE A 298 12.73 -8.16 -1.05
C ILE A 298 14.11 -7.52 -0.88
N ARG A 299 15.12 -7.99 -1.62
CA ARG A 299 16.48 -7.41 -1.54
C ARG A 299 16.55 -5.97 -2.02
N MET A 300 15.80 -5.62 -3.06
CA MET A 300 15.80 -4.26 -3.60
C MET A 300 15.12 -3.26 -2.66
N ASN A 301 14.13 -3.71 -1.88
CA ASN A 301 13.27 -2.81 -1.11
C ASN A 301 13.48 -2.87 0.40
N THR A 302 14.27 -3.81 0.93
CA THR A 302 14.71 -3.80 2.33
C THR A 302 16.08 -3.13 2.42
N ILE A 303 16.17 -2.00 3.13
CA ILE A 303 17.42 -1.22 3.24
C ILE A 303 17.80 -1.12 4.71
N GLN A 304 18.97 -1.65 5.05
CA GLN A 304 19.45 -1.69 6.43
C GLN A 304 19.53 -0.28 7.05
N GLY A 305 18.96 -0.14 8.24
CA GLY A 305 18.93 1.11 9.02
C GLY A 305 17.98 2.18 8.48
N SER A 306 17.29 1.93 7.36
CA SER A 306 16.48 2.94 6.68
C SER A 306 15.08 2.50 6.26
N GLN A 307 14.89 1.27 5.76
CA GLN A 307 13.63 0.88 5.13
C GLN A 307 13.26 -0.57 5.39
N VAL A 308 12.04 -0.77 5.86
CA VAL A 308 11.38 -2.07 6.03
C VAL A 308 10.45 -2.30 4.85
N TYR A 309 10.47 -3.50 4.27
CA TYR A 309 9.62 -3.86 3.14
C TYR A 309 8.49 -4.79 3.57
N LEU A 310 7.24 -4.40 3.30
CA LEU A 310 6.06 -5.22 3.56
C LEU A 310 5.34 -5.48 2.23
N PRO A 311 5.55 -6.62 1.56
CA PRO A 311 4.89 -6.90 0.29
C PRO A 311 3.38 -7.06 0.49
N ILE A 312 2.59 -6.53 -0.46
CA ILE A 312 1.15 -6.74 -0.51
C ILE A 312 0.90 -8.02 -1.31
N VAL A 313 0.51 -9.07 -0.59
CA VAL A 313 0.34 -10.42 -1.13
C VAL A 313 -0.96 -10.59 -1.89
N PHE A 314 -0.96 -11.44 -2.92
CA PHE A 314 -2.19 -11.87 -3.59
C PHE A 314 -2.81 -13.04 -2.82
N SER A 315 -4.02 -12.90 -2.31
CA SER A 315 -4.75 -13.95 -1.59
C SER A 315 -5.81 -14.57 -2.51
N GLN A 316 -5.76 -15.88 -2.71
CA GLN A 316 -6.75 -16.59 -3.52
C GLN A 316 -8.09 -16.72 -2.77
N TYR A 317 -9.18 -16.74 -3.53
CA TYR A 317 -10.51 -17.10 -3.03
C TYR A 317 -10.71 -18.61 -2.92
N ASP A 318 -11.78 -19.05 -2.26
CA ASP A 318 -12.16 -20.46 -2.22
C ASP A 318 -12.39 -21.00 -3.65
N PRO A 319 -11.56 -21.94 -4.13
CA PRO A 319 -11.70 -22.49 -5.47
C PRO A 319 -13.04 -23.21 -5.68
N LYS A 320 -13.69 -23.68 -4.61
CA LYS A 320 -15.01 -24.34 -4.70
C LYS A 320 -16.14 -23.39 -5.05
N ARG A 321 -15.93 -22.07 -4.88
CA ARG A 321 -16.94 -21.04 -5.10
C ARG A 321 -16.73 -20.23 -6.39
N GLN A 322 -15.68 -20.53 -7.14
CA GLN A 322 -15.45 -19.93 -8.46
C GLN A 322 -16.52 -20.40 -9.45
N HIS A 323 -16.97 -19.50 -10.33
CA HIS A 323 -17.85 -19.87 -11.44
C HIS A 323 -17.15 -20.86 -12.40
N GLN A 324 -17.93 -21.58 -13.21
CA GLN A 324 -17.51 -22.72 -14.05
C GLN A 324 -16.40 -22.46 -15.09
N GLU A 325 -15.90 -21.23 -15.23
CA GLU A 325 -14.72 -20.95 -16.05
C GLU A 325 -13.47 -21.37 -15.29
N TYR A 326 -12.71 -22.30 -15.86
CA TYR A 326 -11.42 -22.71 -15.31
C TYR A 326 -10.46 -21.53 -15.37
N ILE A 327 -10.22 -20.88 -14.23
CA ILE A 327 -9.16 -19.90 -14.07
C ILE A 327 -7.91 -20.66 -13.64
N SER A 328 -6.79 -20.44 -14.34
CA SER A 328 -5.52 -21.04 -13.91
C SER A 328 -5.18 -20.56 -12.49
N PRO A 329 -4.74 -21.44 -11.57
CA PRO A 329 -4.32 -21.03 -10.23
C PRO A 329 -3.22 -19.95 -10.20
N GLU A 330 -2.49 -19.81 -11.31
CA GLU A 330 -1.43 -18.82 -11.49
C GLU A 330 -1.93 -17.47 -12.02
N GLU A 331 -3.18 -17.41 -12.50
CA GLU A 331 -3.74 -16.21 -13.10
C GLU A 331 -4.27 -15.26 -12.02
N ILE A 332 -3.77 -14.03 -12.04
CA ILE A 332 -4.16 -12.97 -11.11
C ILE A 332 -5.30 -12.18 -11.73
N THR A 333 -6.52 -12.42 -11.26
CA THR A 333 -7.72 -11.72 -11.69
C THR A 333 -8.55 -11.31 -10.47
N ASN A 334 -9.51 -10.40 -10.68
CA ASN A 334 -10.46 -10.04 -9.63
C ASN A 334 -11.42 -11.19 -9.25
N GLU A 335 -11.43 -12.29 -10.02
CA GLU A 335 -12.23 -13.49 -9.75
C GLU A 335 -11.44 -14.61 -9.07
N SER A 336 -10.12 -14.66 -9.26
CA SER A 336 -9.26 -15.68 -8.62
C SER A 336 -8.82 -15.30 -7.21
N GLY A 337 -8.77 -14.01 -6.89
CA GLY A 337 -8.33 -13.52 -5.59
C GLY A 337 -8.27 -12.00 -5.51
N TYR A 338 -7.55 -11.49 -4.51
CA TYR A 338 -7.36 -10.06 -4.28
C TYR A 338 -6.02 -9.75 -3.61
N PHE A 339 -5.52 -8.54 -3.81
CA PHE A 339 -4.35 -8.05 -3.08
C PHE A 339 -4.72 -7.64 -1.65
N ARG A 340 -4.10 -8.26 -0.65
CA ARG A 340 -4.42 -8.05 0.76
C ARG A 340 -3.81 -6.74 1.30
N GLN A 341 -4.48 -5.62 1.02
CA GLN A 341 -4.02 -4.27 1.39
C GLN A 341 -3.70 -4.10 2.89
N PHE A 342 -4.49 -4.71 3.77
CA PHE A 342 -4.36 -4.62 5.23
C PHE A 342 -3.71 -5.87 5.87
N GLY A 343 -2.94 -6.65 5.10
CA GLY A 343 -2.13 -7.75 5.61
C GLY A 343 -0.71 -7.28 5.94
N PHE A 344 -0.29 -7.41 7.20
CA PHE A 344 1.04 -6.97 7.65
C PHE A 344 1.93 -8.14 8.12
N GLY A 345 1.37 -9.35 8.14
CA GLY A 345 2.06 -10.55 8.59
C GLY A 345 3.27 -11.00 7.77
N ILE A 346 3.39 -10.55 6.51
CA ILE A 346 4.59 -10.80 5.69
C ILE A 346 5.44 -9.53 5.70
N CYS A 347 6.67 -9.65 6.18
CA CYS A 347 7.55 -8.51 6.39
C CYS A 347 9.02 -8.92 6.19
N ALA A 348 9.77 -8.06 5.50
CA ALA A 348 11.20 -8.19 5.29
C ALA A 348 11.96 -7.03 5.97
N ILE A 349 12.78 -7.37 6.95
CA ILE A 349 13.52 -6.43 7.80
C ILE A 349 14.93 -6.96 8.09
N TYR A 350 15.94 -6.10 8.19
CA TYR A 350 17.26 -6.54 8.66
C TYR A 350 17.22 -6.94 10.13
N LYS A 351 17.96 -7.99 10.51
CA LYS A 351 18.08 -8.38 11.92
C LYS A 351 18.58 -7.22 12.79
N SER A 352 19.56 -6.46 12.32
CA SER A 352 20.05 -5.28 13.03
C SER A 352 18.96 -4.25 13.36
N ASP A 353 17.91 -4.15 12.54
CA ASP A 353 16.87 -3.12 12.66
C ASP A 353 15.73 -3.57 13.58
N ILE A 354 15.32 -4.84 13.49
CA ILE A 354 14.32 -5.39 14.42
C ILE A 354 14.86 -5.49 15.87
N MET A 355 16.17 -5.68 16.02
CA MET A 355 16.84 -5.76 17.33
C MET A 355 17.21 -4.38 17.91
N ASP A 356 16.92 -3.29 17.20
CA ASP A 356 17.11 -1.94 17.74
C ASP A 356 16.30 -1.75 19.03
N GLU A 357 16.84 -1.04 20.03
CA GLU A 357 16.21 -0.87 21.34
C GLU A 357 14.80 -0.26 21.27
N SER A 358 14.54 0.55 20.24
CA SER A 358 13.24 1.19 20.05
C SER A 358 12.13 0.26 19.56
N ILE A 359 12.50 -0.81 18.83
CA ILE A 359 11.56 -1.83 18.34
C ILE A 359 11.57 -3.04 19.27
N ASN A 360 12.77 -3.55 19.56
CA ASN A 360 13.04 -4.67 20.43
C ASN A 360 12.16 -5.91 20.12
N GLY A 361 12.06 -6.28 18.85
CA GLY A 361 11.30 -7.46 18.42
C GLY A 361 9.78 -7.38 18.62
N PHE A 362 9.15 -8.56 18.73
CA PHE A 362 7.68 -8.66 18.84
C PHE A 362 7.22 -8.68 20.30
N ASP A 363 6.02 -8.18 20.53
CA ASP A 363 5.36 -8.31 21.83
C ASP A 363 4.89 -9.75 22.05
N LYS A 364 5.19 -10.30 23.23
CA LYS A 364 4.91 -11.70 23.59
C LYS A 364 3.58 -11.88 24.32
N ASP A 365 2.90 -10.79 24.60
CA ASP A 365 1.64 -10.78 25.36
C ASP A 365 0.47 -11.34 24.54
N ILE A 366 0.66 -11.53 23.23
CA ILE A 366 -0.33 -12.12 22.34
C ILE A 366 -0.18 -13.64 22.34
N THR A 367 -1.24 -14.32 22.78
CA THR A 367 -1.41 -15.76 22.61
C THR A 367 -2.07 -16.06 21.27
N GLY A 368 -1.70 -17.18 20.64
CA GLY A 368 -2.30 -17.61 19.37
C GLY A 368 -1.89 -16.80 18.13
N TRP A 369 -2.88 -16.42 17.33
CA TRP A 369 -2.74 -15.73 16.04
C TRP A 369 -3.50 -14.42 16.00
N GLY A 370 -2.90 -13.39 15.40
CA GLY A 370 -3.52 -12.11 15.09
C GLY A 370 -3.08 -10.99 16.03
N LEU A 371 -3.06 -9.76 15.50
CA LEU A 371 -2.60 -8.51 16.12
C LEU A 371 -1.09 -8.37 16.30
N GLU A 372 -0.29 -9.44 16.22
CA GLU A 372 1.16 -9.34 16.39
C GLU A 372 1.82 -8.53 15.29
N ASP A 373 1.32 -8.66 14.07
CA ASP A 373 1.78 -7.91 12.90
C ASP A 373 1.38 -6.44 12.97
N VAL A 374 0.17 -6.15 13.44
CA VAL A 374 -0.34 -4.79 13.68
C VAL A 374 0.47 -4.09 14.78
N LYS A 375 0.67 -4.73 15.94
CA LYS A 375 1.49 -4.16 17.02
C LYS A 375 2.92 -3.94 16.59
N PHE A 376 3.51 -4.88 15.83
CA PHE A 376 4.84 -4.72 15.28
C PHE A 376 4.93 -3.54 14.31
N LEU A 377 3.94 -3.39 13.42
CA LEU A 377 3.86 -2.25 12.52
C LEU A 377 3.72 -0.94 13.29
N GLU A 378 2.87 -0.88 14.32
CA GLU A 378 2.70 0.29 15.17
C GLU A 378 4.02 0.72 15.82
N LYS A 379 4.88 -0.22 16.25
CA LYS A 379 6.21 0.09 16.76
C LYS A 379 7.10 0.76 15.70
N ILE A 380 7.12 0.23 14.47
CA ILE A 380 7.91 0.81 13.36
C ILE A 380 7.37 2.19 12.99
N VAL A 381 6.06 2.32 12.83
CA VAL A 381 5.36 3.58 12.52
C VAL A 381 5.63 4.61 13.62
N LYS A 382 5.53 4.22 14.90
CA LYS A 382 5.83 5.10 16.03
C LYS A 382 7.28 5.54 16.04
N ASN A 383 8.23 4.65 15.76
CA ASN A 383 9.65 5.01 15.62
C ASN A 383 9.85 6.04 14.49
N GLY A 384 9.19 5.85 13.34
CA GLY A 384 9.21 6.82 12.24
C GLY A 384 8.54 8.16 12.58
N HIS A 385 7.40 8.16 13.28
CA HIS A 385 6.65 9.38 13.61
C HIS A 385 7.18 10.15 14.83
N GLN A 386 7.76 9.49 15.83
CA GLN A 386 8.41 10.16 16.96
C GLN A 386 9.47 11.16 16.48
N GLN A 387 10.08 10.90 15.32
CA GLN A 387 11.00 11.82 14.66
C GLN A 387 10.32 12.98 13.92
N ASN A 388 9.14 12.77 13.31
CA ASN A 388 8.39 13.87 12.68
C ASN A 388 7.89 14.88 13.72
N SER A 389 7.49 14.43 14.93
CA SER A 389 7.21 15.33 16.06
C SER A 389 8.47 15.98 16.63
N PHE A 390 9.61 15.29 16.61
CA PHE A 390 10.91 15.83 17.04
C PHE A 390 11.34 17.04 16.18
N MET A 391 11.09 17.02 14.87
CA MET A 391 11.40 18.15 13.96
C MET A 391 10.50 19.39 14.16
N VAL A 392 9.39 19.28 14.91
CA VAL A 392 8.44 20.39 15.13
C VAL A 392 8.75 21.18 16.42
N ASN A 393 9.49 20.58 17.38
CA ASN A 393 9.73 21.17 18.70
C ASN A 393 11.19 21.56 18.98
N THR A 394 12.01 21.83 17.97
CA THR A 394 13.46 22.10 18.14
C THR A 394 13.82 23.45 18.78
N ALA A 395 12.86 24.30 19.13
CA ALA A 395 13.14 25.62 19.72
C ALA A 395 13.18 25.65 21.27
N GLU A 396 12.73 24.60 21.97
CA GLU A 396 12.49 24.66 23.43
C GLU A 396 13.06 23.46 24.24
N VAL A 397 13.80 22.53 23.62
CA VAL A 397 14.23 21.28 24.28
C VAL A 397 15.76 21.24 24.50
N SER A 398 16.19 20.63 25.62
CA SER A 398 17.61 20.57 26.03
C SER A 398 18.53 19.87 25.00
N GLU A 399 19.81 20.26 24.94
CA GLU A 399 20.79 19.70 24.00
C GLU A 399 20.94 18.18 24.10
N ASP A 400 20.81 17.62 25.31
CA ASP A 400 20.85 16.17 25.56
C ASP A 400 19.72 15.41 24.85
N TYR A 401 18.55 16.02 24.69
CA TYR A 401 17.41 15.43 23.99
C TYR A 401 17.66 15.37 22.48
N ASN A 402 18.32 16.39 21.93
CA ASN A 402 18.66 16.46 20.51
C ASN A 402 19.78 15.47 20.12
N ALA A 403 20.74 15.23 21.02
CA ALA A 403 21.79 14.23 20.83
C ALA A 403 21.22 12.80 20.82
N LYS A 404 20.26 12.49 21.71
CA LYS A 404 19.57 11.19 21.73
C LYS A 404 18.73 10.95 20.48
N ALA A 405 18.02 11.96 19.99
CA ALA A 405 17.20 11.83 18.78
C ALA A 405 18.02 11.64 17.50
N ALA A 406 19.22 12.20 17.42
CA ALA A 406 20.14 11.97 16.29
C ALA A 406 20.68 10.54 16.24
N GLN A 407 20.67 9.81 17.35
CA GLN A 407 21.09 8.40 17.45
C GLN A 407 19.98 7.40 17.08
N LEU A 408 18.73 7.84 17.01
CA LEU A 408 17.60 6.96 16.66
C LEU A 408 17.62 6.65 15.17
N ARG A 409 17.62 5.35 14.83
CA ARG A 409 17.48 4.88 13.44
C ARG A 409 16.15 5.34 12.83
N ARG A 410 16.15 5.66 11.54
CA ARG A 410 14.98 6.17 10.82
C ARG A 410 14.41 5.09 9.94
N LEU A 411 13.45 4.31 10.44
CA LEU A 411 12.86 3.24 9.64
C LEU A 411 11.59 3.74 8.94
N SER A 412 11.65 3.80 7.61
CA SER A 412 10.48 3.98 6.74
C SER A 412 9.87 2.62 6.39
N ILE A 413 8.57 2.64 6.06
CA ILE A 413 7.86 1.45 5.57
C ILE A 413 7.59 1.63 4.09
N PHE A 414 8.03 0.67 3.29
CA PHE A 414 7.67 0.57 1.89
C PHE A 414 6.73 -0.63 1.68
N ARG A 415 5.60 -0.39 1.02
CA ARG A 415 4.59 -1.40 0.68
C ARG A 415 4.28 -1.32 -0.79
N ALA A 416 4.29 -2.47 -1.47
CA ALA A 416 3.91 -2.57 -2.88
C ALA A 416 3.26 -3.93 -3.16
N PRO A 417 2.29 -4.02 -4.09
CA PRO A 417 1.79 -5.29 -4.63
C PRO A 417 2.93 -6.17 -5.12
N ASP A 418 2.96 -7.42 -4.67
CA ASP A 418 3.88 -8.44 -5.18
C ASP A 418 3.08 -9.56 -5.86
N PRO A 419 2.93 -9.51 -7.19
CA PRO A 419 2.18 -10.51 -7.95
C PRO A 419 2.79 -11.92 -7.86
N SER A 420 4.10 -12.05 -7.60
CA SER A 420 4.73 -13.37 -7.50
C SER A 420 4.69 -13.95 -6.09
N LEU A 421 4.03 -13.29 -5.14
CA LEU A 421 3.85 -13.76 -3.77
C LEU A 421 2.36 -14.01 -3.49
N VAL A 422 1.99 -15.29 -3.52
CA VAL A 422 0.60 -15.75 -3.49
C VAL A 422 0.33 -16.51 -2.20
N HIS A 423 -0.70 -16.10 -1.48
CA HIS A 423 -1.27 -16.84 -0.36
C HIS A 423 -2.34 -17.79 -0.90
N ILE A 424 -2.05 -19.10 -0.85
CA ILE A 424 -2.98 -20.10 -1.35
C ILE A 424 -4.16 -20.23 -0.39
N TYR A 425 -5.37 -20.34 -0.95
CA TYR A 425 -6.57 -20.51 -0.15
C TYR A 425 -6.47 -21.77 0.73
N HIS A 426 -6.85 -21.61 2.00
CA HIS A 426 -7.10 -22.70 2.92
C HIS A 426 -8.35 -22.35 3.74
N ASP A 427 -9.04 -23.37 4.25
CA ASP A 427 -10.20 -23.13 5.09
C ASP A 427 -9.78 -22.46 6.41
N ILE A 428 -10.50 -21.41 6.80
CA ILE A 428 -10.23 -20.63 8.00
C ILE A 428 -11.25 -21.01 9.08
N SER A 429 -10.74 -21.54 10.20
CA SER A 429 -11.50 -21.79 11.42
C SER A 429 -11.14 -20.73 12.45
N CYS A 430 -12.13 -20.01 12.97
CA CYS A 430 -11.94 -18.97 13.98
C CYS A 430 -12.31 -19.52 15.35
N ASP A 431 -11.34 -19.61 16.25
CA ASP A 431 -11.57 -20.05 17.62
C ASP A 431 -12.38 -18.99 18.37
N VAL A 432 -13.48 -19.44 18.98
CA VAL A 432 -14.42 -18.60 19.75
C VAL A 432 -13.82 -18.09 21.07
N ASN A 433 -12.72 -18.68 21.53
CA ASN A 433 -12.02 -18.28 22.75
C ASN A 433 -11.01 -17.14 22.53
N LEU A 434 -10.79 -16.72 21.27
CA LEU A 434 -9.94 -15.57 20.96
C LEU A 434 -10.52 -14.28 21.54
N GLU A 435 -9.64 -13.30 21.81
CA GLU A 435 -10.11 -11.96 22.16
C GLU A 435 -10.99 -11.39 21.04
N VAL A 436 -11.97 -10.56 21.41
CA VAL A 436 -12.99 -10.03 20.47
C VAL A 436 -12.36 -9.39 19.23
N ALA A 437 -11.25 -8.67 19.39
CA ALA A 437 -10.54 -8.07 18.26
C ALA A 437 -9.93 -9.13 17.31
N GLN A 438 -9.23 -10.13 17.85
CA GLN A 438 -8.64 -11.23 17.06
C GLN A 438 -9.74 -12.08 16.38
N TYR A 439 -10.82 -12.38 17.09
CA TYR A 439 -11.95 -13.12 16.54
C TYR A 439 -12.59 -12.40 15.36
N ASN A 440 -12.85 -11.09 15.50
CA ASN A 440 -13.40 -10.27 14.41
C ASN A 440 -12.44 -10.16 13.21
N MET A 441 -11.12 -10.05 13.47
CA MET A 441 -10.12 -10.08 12.39
C MET A 441 -10.10 -11.42 11.64
N CYS A 442 -10.23 -12.53 12.37
CA CYS A 442 -10.34 -13.86 11.76
C CYS A 442 -11.61 -13.97 10.91
N LEU A 443 -12.77 -13.56 11.42
CA LEU A 443 -14.03 -13.58 10.68
C LEU A 443 -13.97 -12.69 9.43
N GLY A 444 -13.39 -11.50 9.53
CA GLY A 444 -13.20 -10.60 8.39
C GLY A 444 -12.28 -11.22 7.33
N THR A 445 -11.19 -11.86 7.75
CA THR A 445 -10.29 -12.58 6.85
C THR A 445 -11.00 -13.74 6.15
N LYS A 446 -11.78 -14.53 6.90
CA LYS A 446 -12.58 -15.63 6.36
C LYS A 446 -13.58 -15.13 5.33
N ALA A 447 -14.35 -14.10 5.65
CA ALA A 447 -15.35 -13.51 4.75
C ALA A 447 -14.71 -13.00 3.44
N ASN A 448 -13.59 -12.28 3.54
CA ASN A 448 -12.85 -11.78 2.39
C ASN A 448 -12.24 -12.89 1.52
N SER A 449 -12.11 -14.12 2.03
CA SER A 449 -11.52 -15.24 1.28
C SER A 449 -12.58 -16.07 0.54
N LEU A 450 -13.87 -15.80 0.72
CA LEU A 450 -14.93 -16.66 0.17
C LEU A 450 -15.12 -16.49 -1.33
N GLY A 451 -14.91 -15.30 -1.87
CA GLY A 451 -15.13 -15.02 -3.29
C GLY A 451 -15.08 -13.54 -3.64
N SER A 452 -15.14 -13.25 -4.94
CA SER A 452 -15.10 -11.91 -5.49
C SER A 452 -16.37 -11.11 -5.19
N THR A 453 -16.28 -9.78 -5.29
CA THR A 453 -17.46 -8.91 -5.23
C THR A 453 -18.48 -9.29 -6.30
N LYS A 454 -18.04 -9.63 -7.51
CA LYS A 454 -18.90 -10.06 -8.61
C LYS A 454 -19.64 -11.36 -8.28
N LEU A 455 -18.96 -12.35 -7.68
CA LEU A 455 -19.61 -13.57 -7.22
C LEU A 455 -20.70 -13.24 -6.20
N MET A 456 -20.41 -12.35 -5.25
CA MET A 456 -21.36 -11.95 -4.23
C MET A 456 -22.55 -11.18 -4.83
N GLU A 457 -22.33 -10.32 -5.81
CA GLU A 457 -23.39 -9.66 -6.58
C GLU A 457 -24.28 -10.70 -7.27
N ASN A 458 -23.71 -11.65 -8.00
CA ASN A 458 -24.48 -12.70 -8.67
C ASN A 458 -25.32 -13.51 -7.67
N LEU A 459 -24.70 -14.01 -6.59
CA LEU A 459 -25.41 -14.75 -5.54
C LEU A 459 -26.53 -13.91 -4.89
N PHE A 460 -26.31 -12.60 -4.78
CA PHE A 460 -27.29 -11.70 -4.21
C PHE A 460 -28.47 -11.45 -5.15
N PHE A 461 -28.21 -11.18 -6.44
CA PHE A 461 -29.23 -10.92 -7.46
C PHE A 461 -30.00 -12.18 -7.89
N ASP A 462 -29.36 -13.34 -7.88
CA ASP A 462 -29.99 -14.62 -8.24
C ASP A 462 -30.98 -15.11 -7.18
N ASN A 463 -30.94 -14.53 -5.97
CA ASN A 463 -31.85 -14.87 -4.89
C ASN A 463 -33.04 -13.89 -4.83
N VAL A 464 -34.23 -14.38 -5.19
CA VAL A 464 -35.48 -13.62 -5.18
C VAL A 464 -35.81 -13.06 -3.79
N ASP A 465 -35.49 -13.79 -2.72
CA ASP A 465 -35.77 -13.36 -1.34
C ASP A 465 -34.99 -12.09 -0.97
N ASN A 466 -33.75 -11.96 -1.46
CA ASN A 466 -32.94 -10.76 -1.26
C ASN A 466 -33.55 -9.54 -1.96
N LEU A 467 -34.06 -9.74 -3.18
CA LEU A 467 -34.70 -8.67 -3.95
C LEU A 467 -35.99 -8.20 -3.26
N ASP A 468 -36.79 -9.13 -2.77
CA ASP A 468 -38.04 -8.80 -2.07
C ASP A 468 -37.77 -8.13 -0.71
N PHE A 469 -36.73 -8.56 0.00
CA PHE A 469 -36.26 -7.87 1.20
C PHE A 469 -35.87 -6.41 0.91
N ILE A 470 -35.10 -6.14 -0.16
CA ILE A 470 -34.71 -4.77 -0.53
C ILE A 470 -35.93 -3.91 -0.88
N LYS A 471 -36.87 -4.46 -1.67
CA LYS A 471 -38.10 -3.73 -2.03
C LYS A 471 -38.85 -3.29 -0.77
N GLU A 472 -39.03 -4.19 0.19
CA GLU A 472 -39.71 -3.88 1.44
C GLU A 472 -38.90 -2.91 2.32
N PHE A 473 -37.57 -3.06 2.38
CA PHE A 473 -36.70 -2.13 3.12
C PHE A 473 -36.77 -0.71 2.56
N ASN A 474 -36.68 -0.54 1.24
CA ASN A 474 -36.77 0.75 0.57
C ASN A 474 -38.15 1.39 0.77
N ARG A 475 -39.23 0.61 0.65
CA ARG A 475 -40.59 1.08 0.92
C ARG A 475 -40.74 1.61 2.36
N ARG A 476 -40.15 0.93 3.34
CA ARG A 476 -40.15 1.41 4.75
C ARG A 476 -39.31 2.67 4.96
N LYS A 477 -38.23 2.81 4.20
CA LYS A 477 -37.36 4.00 4.27
C LYS A 477 -38.04 5.23 3.67
N GLU A 478 -38.82 5.09 2.60
CA GLU A 478 -39.59 6.19 2.01
C GLU A 478 -40.77 6.63 2.88
N MET A 479 -41.31 5.73 3.71
CA MET A 479 -42.36 6.05 4.68
C MET A 479 -41.84 6.72 5.97
N ARG A 480 -40.52 6.81 6.16
CA ARG A 480 -39.87 7.49 7.30
C ARG A 480 -39.31 8.82 6.84
#